data_AF-A0AA47BVE6-F1
#
_entry.id   AF-A0AA47BVE6-F1
#
_cell.length_a   1.000
_cell.length_b   1.000
_cell.length_c   1.000
_cell.angle_alpha   90.00
_cell.angle_beta   90.00
_cell.angle_gamma   90.00
#
_symmetry.space_group_name_H-M   'P 1'
#
loop_
_entity.id
_entity.type
_entity.pdbx_description
1 polymer ?
#
loop_
_entity_poly.entity_id
_entity_poly.type
_entity_poly.pdbx_seq_one_letter_code
_entity_poly.pdbx_strand_id
1 'polypeptide(L)'
;MGKRAGAVATAADSIIVYNEWRETGADELLQEISDYNEVDCVSTHLLRDWLLTLKPEDAPWFKGLPEYAEEEELQRKDWEIEYEDYQTRLGVTEENPPPINERLSHLLEFHNREAKPQWWSSFERQNKFEDELIDDTECLGGLQQVGSPEPEKRSLIYGYRFPSQEYKLKIGAQAVDIAVMENASTIVGLMRMLASSKSNAEPAKSLCLRACLLAHRETD
;
A
#
# COMPACT_ATOMS: atom_id res chain seq x y z
N MET A 1 -11.15 -2.62 -34.72
CA MET A 1 -10.57 -1.30 -34.42
C MET A 1 -9.37 -1.07 -35.32
N GLY A 2 -9.27 0.12 -35.93
CA GLY A 2 -8.15 0.48 -36.82
C GLY A 2 -6.85 0.73 -36.05
N LYS A 3 -5.73 0.69 -36.77
CA LYS A 3 -4.38 0.93 -36.21
C LYS A 3 -4.25 2.39 -35.74
N ARG A 4 -3.70 2.58 -34.55
CA ARG A 4 -3.43 3.89 -33.92
C ARG A 4 -2.49 4.72 -34.81
N ALA A 5 -2.86 5.97 -35.08
CA ALA A 5 -2.00 6.97 -35.71
C ALA A 5 -2.31 8.33 -35.05
N GLY A 6 -1.52 8.68 -34.02
CA GLY A 6 -1.60 9.93 -33.26
C GLY A 6 -0.40 10.01 -32.31
N ALA A 7 0.03 11.22 -31.90
CA ALA A 7 1.20 11.39 -31.04
C ALA A 7 0.93 10.96 -29.59
N VAL A 8 -0.34 10.98 -29.15
CA VAL A 8 -0.79 10.48 -27.85
C VAL A 8 -1.15 9.00 -27.94
N ALA A 9 -0.28 8.13 -27.41
CA ALA A 9 -0.53 6.68 -27.37
C ALA A 9 -0.65 6.12 -25.95
N THR A 10 -0.24 6.90 -24.95
CA THR A 10 -0.25 6.56 -23.54
C THR A 10 -0.66 7.76 -22.68
N ALA A 11 -1.01 7.48 -21.43
CA ALA A 11 -1.26 8.53 -20.44
C ALA A 11 -0.03 9.44 -20.17
N ALA A 12 1.20 8.94 -20.37
CA ALA A 12 2.39 9.76 -20.23
C ALA A 12 2.54 10.74 -21.42
N ASP A 13 2.20 10.30 -22.62
CA ASP A 13 2.27 11.13 -23.82
C ASP A 13 1.28 12.30 -23.73
N SER A 14 0.08 12.09 -23.17
CA SER A 14 -0.92 13.16 -23.02
C SER A 14 -0.45 14.30 -22.11
N ILE A 15 0.39 14.00 -21.10
CA ILE A 15 1.00 15.01 -20.23
C ILE A 15 2.00 15.86 -21.01
N ILE A 16 2.82 15.23 -21.86
CA ILE A 16 3.82 15.93 -22.68
C ILE A 16 3.10 16.85 -23.67
N VAL A 17 2.10 16.34 -24.38
CA VAL A 17 1.29 17.09 -25.35
C VAL A 17 0.52 18.24 -24.68
N TYR A 18 0.00 18.04 -23.47
CA TYR A 18 -0.66 19.11 -22.73
C TYR A 18 0.31 20.24 -22.35
N ASN A 19 1.54 19.91 -21.94
CA ASN A 19 2.55 20.92 -21.65
C ASN A 19 2.94 21.69 -22.92
N GLU A 20 3.08 21.02 -24.05
CA GLU A 20 3.33 21.69 -25.33
C GLU A 20 2.20 22.64 -25.73
N TRP A 21 0.93 22.24 -25.51
CA TRP A 21 -0.21 23.14 -25.70
C TRP A 21 -0.14 24.37 -24.80
N ARG A 22 0.29 24.23 -23.54
CA ARG A 22 0.42 25.38 -22.64
C ARG A 22 1.46 26.41 -23.11
N GLU A 23 2.48 25.97 -23.85
CA GLU A 23 3.50 26.84 -24.41
C GLU A 23 3.10 27.44 -25.75
N THR A 24 2.45 26.65 -26.61
CA THR A 24 2.19 26.98 -28.02
C THR A 24 0.79 27.55 -28.27
N GLY A 25 -0.20 27.14 -27.46
CA GLY A 25 -1.61 27.45 -27.65
C GLY A 25 -2.26 26.77 -28.87
N ALA A 26 -1.65 25.71 -29.41
CA ALA A 26 -2.17 25.01 -30.59
C ALA A 26 -3.33 24.07 -30.24
N ASP A 27 -4.56 24.43 -30.59
CA ASP A 27 -5.78 23.69 -30.23
C ASP A 27 -5.81 22.24 -30.76
N GLU A 28 -5.07 21.95 -31.84
CA GLU A 28 -4.92 20.60 -32.37
C GLU A 28 -4.36 19.62 -31.34
N LEU A 29 -3.49 20.08 -30.44
CA LEU A 29 -2.90 19.26 -29.38
C LEU A 29 -3.94 18.84 -28.32
N LEU A 30 -4.91 19.72 -28.01
CA LEU A 30 -6.02 19.35 -27.14
C LEU A 30 -6.96 18.36 -27.83
N GLN A 31 -7.16 18.49 -29.14
CA GLN A 31 -7.96 17.55 -29.91
C GLN A 31 -7.32 16.16 -29.88
N GLU A 32 -6.00 16.04 -30.01
CA GLU A 32 -5.30 14.74 -29.91
C GLU A 32 -5.50 14.07 -28.54
N ILE A 33 -5.44 14.84 -27.45
CA ILE A 33 -5.72 14.32 -26.10
C ILE A 33 -7.18 13.88 -25.98
N SER A 34 -8.10 14.69 -26.51
CA SER A 34 -9.54 14.37 -26.50
C SER A 34 -9.83 13.07 -27.24
N ASP A 35 -9.29 12.92 -28.45
CA ASP A 35 -9.48 11.73 -29.30
C ASP A 35 -8.93 10.47 -28.61
N TYR A 36 -7.75 10.58 -27.97
CA TYR A 36 -7.19 9.49 -27.18
C TYR A 36 -8.12 9.07 -26.03
N ASN A 37 -8.60 10.04 -25.24
CA ASN A 37 -9.49 9.77 -24.10
C ASN A 37 -10.85 9.22 -24.51
N GLU A 38 -11.39 9.65 -25.66
CA GLU A 38 -12.63 9.11 -26.21
C GLU A 38 -12.48 7.62 -26.54
N VAL A 39 -11.38 7.24 -27.19
CA VAL A 39 -11.09 5.84 -27.51
C VAL A 39 -10.95 4.99 -26.23
N ASP A 40 -10.31 5.51 -25.18
CA ASP A 40 -10.19 4.82 -23.89
C ASP A 40 -11.57 4.65 -23.22
N CYS A 41 -12.45 5.65 -23.27
CA CYS A 41 -13.83 5.54 -22.78
C CYS A 41 -14.63 4.48 -23.55
N VAL A 42 -14.57 4.52 -24.88
CA VAL A 42 -15.29 3.58 -25.74
C VAL A 42 -14.76 2.15 -25.53
N SER A 43 -13.44 1.97 -25.48
CA SER A 43 -12.85 0.64 -25.28
C SER A 43 -13.18 0.06 -23.90
N THR A 44 -13.22 0.90 -22.85
CA THR A 44 -13.64 0.48 -21.50
C THR A 44 -15.10 0.07 -21.48
N HIS A 45 -15.98 0.79 -22.18
CA HIS A 45 -17.38 0.42 -22.33
C HIS A 45 -17.56 -0.92 -23.06
N LEU A 46 -16.84 -1.11 -24.18
CA LEU A 46 -16.86 -2.37 -24.92
C LEU A 46 -16.29 -3.55 -24.11
N LEU A 47 -15.24 -3.31 -23.33
CA LEU A 47 -14.67 -4.30 -22.41
C LEU A 47 -15.70 -4.72 -21.36
N ARG A 48 -16.40 -3.76 -20.74
CA ARG A 48 -17.50 -4.04 -19.81
C ARG A 48 -18.54 -4.94 -20.47
N ASP A 49 -19.05 -4.55 -21.64
CA ASP A 49 -20.10 -5.30 -22.31
C ASP A 49 -19.65 -6.72 -22.67
N TRP A 50 -18.41 -6.89 -23.13
CA TRP A 50 -17.81 -8.20 -23.35
C TRP A 50 -17.71 -9.03 -22.06
N LEU A 51 -17.26 -8.43 -20.95
CA LEU A 51 -17.21 -9.11 -19.65
C LEU A 51 -18.60 -9.56 -19.17
N LEU A 52 -19.66 -8.79 -19.46
CA LEU A 52 -21.03 -9.18 -19.15
C LEU A 52 -21.46 -10.43 -19.94
N THR A 53 -20.95 -10.64 -21.15
CA THR A 53 -21.22 -11.88 -21.92
C THR A 53 -20.54 -13.11 -21.32
N LEU A 54 -19.47 -12.93 -20.55
CA LEU A 54 -18.73 -14.00 -19.89
C LEU A 54 -19.22 -14.28 -18.46
N LYS A 55 -19.96 -13.35 -17.86
CA LYS A 55 -20.42 -13.46 -16.48
C LYS A 55 -21.43 -14.63 -16.36
N PRO A 56 -21.20 -15.61 -15.46
CA PRO A 56 -22.19 -16.64 -15.17
C PRO A 56 -23.52 -16.04 -14.67
N GLU A 57 -24.64 -16.65 -15.06
CA GLU A 57 -25.98 -16.17 -14.70
C GLU A 57 -26.20 -16.15 -13.18
N ASP A 58 -25.64 -17.14 -12.47
CA ASP A 58 -25.74 -17.34 -11.03
C ASP A 58 -24.71 -16.53 -10.22
N ALA A 59 -23.71 -15.93 -10.88
CA ALA A 59 -22.72 -15.13 -10.17
C ALA A 59 -23.38 -13.90 -9.53
N PRO A 60 -23.24 -13.69 -8.20
CA PRO A 60 -23.82 -12.53 -7.55
C PRO A 60 -23.10 -11.26 -8.01
N TRP A 61 -23.86 -10.17 -8.14
CA TRP A 61 -23.26 -8.85 -8.26
C TRP A 61 -22.53 -8.49 -6.96
N PHE A 62 -21.36 -7.87 -7.09
CA PHE A 62 -20.69 -7.26 -5.95
C PHE A 62 -21.62 -6.19 -5.36
N LYS A 63 -22.03 -6.35 -4.10
CA LYS A 63 -22.97 -5.46 -3.40
C LYS A 63 -22.25 -4.42 -2.54
N GLY A 64 -20.95 -4.21 -2.76
CA GLY A 64 -20.08 -3.60 -1.77
C GLY A 64 -19.59 -4.65 -0.77
N LEU A 65 -18.54 -4.30 -0.04
CA LEU A 65 -18.25 -4.97 1.22
C LEU A 65 -19.43 -4.67 2.16
N PRO A 66 -19.81 -5.58 3.08
CA PRO A 66 -20.64 -5.19 4.21
C PRO A 66 -20.05 -3.90 4.79
N GLU A 67 -20.88 -2.90 5.08
CA GLU A 67 -20.48 -1.83 5.99
C GLU A 67 -19.80 -2.54 7.15
N TYR A 68 -18.48 -2.37 7.28
CA TYR A 68 -17.77 -2.92 8.41
C TYR A 68 -18.50 -2.41 9.63
N ALA A 69 -18.95 -3.36 10.45
CA ALA A 69 -19.61 -3.07 11.71
C ALA A 69 -18.71 -2.10 12.47
N GLU A 70 -19.29 -0.95 12.79
CA GLU A 70 -18.61 0.23 13.32
C GLU A 70 -17.58 0.77 12.31
N GLU A 71 -17.93 1.89 11.68
CA GLU A 71 -16.96 2.97 11.61
C GLU A 71 -16.34 3.01 13.02
N GLU A 72 -15.12 2.49 13.20
CA GLU A 72 -14.13 3.29 13.90
C GLU A 72 -14.37 4.65 13.26
N GLU A 73 -15.09 5.54 13.97
CA GLU A 73 -15.13 6.95 13.66
C GLU A 73 -13.77 7.21 13.07
N LEU A 74 -13.68 7.53 11.79
CA LEU A 74 -12.40 7.81 11.14
C LEU A 74 -11.90 9.04 11.89
N GLN A 75 -11.28 8.79 13.05
CA GLN A 75 -10.89 9.76 14.03
C GLN A 75 -9.84 10.48 13.26
N ARG A 76 -10.21 11.70 12.87
CA ARG A 76 -9.37 12.52 12.03
C ARG A 76 -8.00 12.47 12.64
N LYS A 77 -7.03 12.03 11.86
CA LYS A 77 -5.67 11.88 12.36
C LYS A 77 -5.23 13.26 12.82
N ASP A 78 -4.42 13.33 13.88
CA ASP A 78 -3.99 14.62 14.43
C ASP A 78 -3.42 15.56 13.35
N TRP A 79 -2.71 15.01 12.37
CA TRP A 79 -2.17 15.78 11.24
C TRP A 79 -3.24 16.29 10.26
N GLU A 80 -4.38 15.61 10.10
CA GLU A 80 -5.51 16.11 9.30
C GLU A 80 -6.18 17.30 9.99
N ILE A 81 -6.23 17.29 11.32
CA ILE A 81 -6.71 18.41 12.14
C ILE A 81 -5.73 19.58 12.06
N GLU A 82 -4.43 19.30 12.21
CA GLU A 82 -3.36 20.29 12.10
C GLU A 82 -3.31 20.92 10.69
N TYR A 83 -3.51 20.12 9.64
CA TYR A 83 -3.53 20.58 8.26
C TYR A 83 -4.63 21.62 8.00
N GLU A 84 -5.85 21.36 8.47
CA GLU A 84 -6.96 22.30 8.33
C GLU A 84 -6.75 23.58 9.17
N ASP A 85 -6.16 23.47 10.37
CA ASP A 85 -5.77 24.63 11.17
C ASP A 85 -4.76 25.50 10.39
N TYR A 86 -3.75 24.88 9.77
CA TYR A 86 -2.77 25.60 8.97
C TYR A 86 -3.39 26.24 7.72
N GLN A 87 -4.28 25.56 7.01
CA GLN A 87 -5.00 26.15 5.87
C GLN A 87 -5.84 27.35 6.29
N THR A 88 -6.52 27.25 7.44
CA THR A 88 -7.32 28.34 8.02
C THR A 88 -6.43 29.52 8.41
N ARG A 89 -5.29 29.27 9.08
CA ARG A 89 -4.33 30.32 9.49
C ARG A 89 -3.64 31.00 8.30
N LEU A 90 -3.47 30.28 7.20
CA LEU A 90 -2.99 30.85 5.93
C LEU A 90 -4.11 31.58 5.17
N GLY A 91 -5.37 31.51 5.61
CA GLY A 91 -6.50 32.17 4.94
C GLY A 91 -6.77 31.61 3.54
N VAL A 92 -6.36 30.37 3.26
CA VAL A 92 -6.48 29.75 1.93
C VAL A 92 -7.94 29.36 1.63
N THR A 93 -8.76 29.20 2.67
CA THR A 93 -10.19 28.91 2.58
C THR A 93 -11.06 30.16 2.36
N GLU A 94 -10.47 31.35 2.28
CA GLU A 94 -11.18 32.60 2.00
C GLU A 94 -11.54 32.71 0.50
N GLU A 95 -12.49 33.57 0.14
CA GLU A 95 -13.00 33.70 -1.24
C GLU A 95 -11.92 34.23 -2.23
N ASN A 96 -10.89 34.92 -1.71
CA ASN A 96 -9.78 35.46 -2.51
C ASN A 96 -8.46 35.42 -1.73
N PRO A 97 -7.84 34.25 -1.56
CA PRO A 97 -6.64 34.10 -0.76
C PRO A 97 -5.44 34.77 -1.44
N PRO A 98 -4.48 35.33 -0.67
CA PRO A 98 -3.25 35.86 -1.25
C PRO A 98 -2.50 34.76 -2.04
N PRO A 99 -2.00 35.02 -3.27
CA PRO A 99 -1.32 34.00 -4.08
C PRO A 99 -0.09 33.37 -3.41
N ILE A 100 0.53 34.07 -2.48
CA ILE A 100 1.65 33.54 -1.68
C ILE A 100 1.16 32.51 -0.66
N ASN A 101 -0.03 32.68 -0.09
CA ASN A 101 -0.59 31.76 0.90
C ASN A 101 -1.04 30.46 0.24
N GLU A 102 -1.65 30.53 -0.94
CA GLU A 102 -1.94 29.34 -1.76
C GLU A 102 -0.66 28.54 -2.04
N ARG A 103 0.41 29.22 -2.49
CA ARG A 103 1.70 28.54 -2.75
C ARG A 103 2.32 27.93 -1.51
N LEU A 104 2.24 28.61 -0.36
CA LEU A 104 2.73 28.07 0.91
C LEU A 104 1.91 26.87 1.38
N SER A 105 0.60 26.86 1.12
CA SER A 105 -0.27 25.73 1.44
C SER A 105 0.17 24.44 0.73
N HIS A 106 0.76 24.54 -0.46
CA HIS A 106 1.29 23.40 -1.20
C HIS A 106 2.51 22.75 -0.52
N LEU A 107 3.15 23.41 0.45
CA LEU A 107 4.26 22.85 1.23
C LEU A 107 3.79 22.13 2.50
N LEU A 108 2.57 22.41 2.97
CA LEU A 108 1.98 21.71 4.11
C LEU A 108 1.86 20.21 3.82
N GLU A 109 2.07 19.36 4.83
CA GLU A 109 1.96 17.91 4.71
C GLU A 109 2.82 17.29 3.59
N PHE A 110 3.86 17.99 3.11
CA PHE A 110 4.76 17.43 2.09
C PHE A 110 5.34 16.09 2.56
N HIS A 111 5.87 16.03 3.78
CA HIS A 111 6.44 14.81 4.35
C HIS A 111 5.43 13.66 4.52
N ASN A 112 4.17 13.96 4.84
CA ASN A 112 3.12 12.94 4.98
C ASN A 112 2.59 12.47 3.61
N ARG A 113 2.46 13.37 2.63
CA ARG A 113 2.13 13.01 1.23
C ARG A 113 3.25 12.20 0.58
N GLU A 114 4.50 12.55 0.88
CA GLU A 114 5.72 11.84 0.49
C GLU A 114 6.04 10.64 1.39
N ALA A 115 5.24 10.35 2.44
CA ALA A 115 5.38 9.11 3.21
C ALA A 115 4.74 7.90 2.51
N LYS A 116 4.03 8.15 1.40
CA LYS A 116 3.48 7.10 0.51
C LYS A 116 4.50 6.02 0.09
N PRO A 117 5.80 6.26 -0.17
CA PRO A 117 6.76 5.23 -0.60
C PRO A 117 6.83 4.01 0.33
N GLN A 118 6.61 4.16 1.64
CA GLN A 118 6.58 3.01 2.56
C GLN A 118 5.39 2.09 2.30
N TRP A 119 4.22 2.65 1.95
CA TRP A 119 3.07 1.86 1.51
C TRP A 119 3.32 1.18 0.18
N TRP A 120 3.96 1.86 -0.77
CA TRP A 120 4.32 1.27 -2.06
C TRP A 120 5.25 0.07 -1.87
N SER A 121 6.24 0.16 -0.97
CA SER A 121 7.11 -0.98 -0.66
C SER A 121 6.34 -2.18 -0.08
N SER A 122 5.29 -1.95 0.71
CA SER A 122 4.43 -3.02 1.23
C SER A 122 3.57 -3.65 0.13
N PHE A 123 2.98 -2.83 -0.75
CA PHE A 123 2.18 -3.32 -1.89
C PHE A 123 3.05 -4.02 -2.95
N GLU A 124 4.26 -3.54 -3.21
CA GLU A 124 5.22 -4.21 -4.09
C GLU A 124 5.57 -5.59 -3.53
N ARG A 125 5.82 -5.68 -2.22
CA ARG A 125 6.11 -6.96 -1.56
C ARG A 125 4.96 -7.96 -1.59
N GLN A 126 3.70 -7.52 -1.63
CA GLN A 126 2.56 -8.45 -1.83
C GLN A 126 2.60 -9.17 -3.18
N ASN A 127 3.21 -8.53 -4.18
CA ASN A 127 3.30 -9.07 -5.54
C ASN A 127 4.61 -9.84 -5.79
N LYS A 128 5.50 -9.91 -4.78
CA LYS A 128 6.75 -10.66 -4.85
C LYS A 128 6.53 -12.14 -4.53
N PHE A 129 7.33 -12.99 -5.15
CA PHE A 129 7.40 -14.39 -4.77
C PHE A 129 8.19 -14.57 -3.45
N GLU A 130 8.02 -15.73 -2.81
CA GLU A 130 8.60 -16.01 -1.49
C GLU A 130 10.13 -15.90 -1.47
N ASP A 131 10.81 -16.33 -2.54
CA ASP A 131 12.26 -16.19 -2.71
C ASP A 131 12.69 -14.73 -2.84
N GLU A 132 11.95 -13.92 -3.58
CA GLU A 132 12.21 -12.47 -3.69
C GLU A 132 11.99 -11.74 -2.35
N LEU A 133 11.10 -12.24 -1.48
CA LEU A 133 10.93 -11.73 -0.12
C LEU A 133 12.06 -12.14 0.81
N ILE A 134 12.61 -13.34 0.64
CA ILE A 134 13.78 -13.83 1.39
C ILE A 134 15.02 -12.99 1.08
N ASP A 135 15.17 -12.50 -0.15
CA ASP A 135 16.28 -11.65 -0.56
C ASP A 135 16.12 -10.16 -0.15
N ASP A 136 14.93 -9.75 0.31
CA ASP A 136 14.64 -8.38 0.73
C ASP A 136 15.02 -8.15 2.21
N THR A 137 16.16 -7.49 2.42
CA THR A 137 16.71 -7.21 3.76
C THR A 137 15.82 -6.39 4.70
N GLU A 138 14.78 -5.74 4.18
CA GLU A 138 13.83 -4.95 4.97
C GLU A 138 12.64 -5.78 5.47
N CYS A 139 12.51 -7.06 5.09
CA CYS A 139 11.44 -7.93 5.54
C CYS A 139 11.95 -9.33 5.94
N LEU A 140 11.03 -10.22 6.35
CA LEU A 140 11.33 -11.64 6.57
C LEU A 140 10.40 -12.49 5.71
N GLY A 141 10.97 -13.20 4.74
CA GLY A 141 10.27 -14.19 3.93
C GLY A 141 10.26 -15.58 4.58
N GLY A 142 9.29 -16.42 4.20
CA GLY A 142 9.22 -17.83 4.59
C GLY A 142 8.97 -18.09 6.07
N LEU A 143 8.17 -17.24 6.72
CA LEU A 143 7.79 -17.41 8.13
C LEU A 143 6.85 -18.61 8.30
N GLN A 144 7.23 -19.53 9.19
CA GLN A 144 6.44 -20.69 9.58
C GLN A 144 6.19 -20.66 11.09
N GLN A 145 4.94 -20.65 11.51
CA GLN A 145 4.61 -20.65 12.94
C GLN A 145 5.12 -21.91 13.63
N VAL A 146 5.73 -21.74 14.81
CA VAL A 146 6.25 -22.83 15.64
C VAL A 146 5.51 -22.85 16.97
N GLY A 147 4.81 -23.95 17.21
CA GLY A 147 4.06 -24.17 18.45
C GLY A 147 2.81 -23.31 18.56
N SER A 148 2.15 -23.38 19.71
CA SER A 148 0.99 -22.55 20.05
C SER A 148 1.44 -21.20 20.63
N PRO A 149 0.69 -20.11 20.38
CA PRO A 149 0.98 -18.81 20.98
C PRO A 149 1.00 -18.85 22.51
N GLU A 150 1.95 -18.16 23.13
CA GLU A 150 2.10 -18.06 24.58
C GLU A 150 1.43 -16.78 25.11
N PRO A 151 0.61 -16.83 26.17
CA PRO A 151 0.03 -15.63 26.74
C PRO A 151 1.07 -14.81 27.51
N GLU A 152 1.16 -13.52 27.21
CA GLU A 152 1.99 -12.53 27.90
C GLU A 152 1.09 -11.35 28.29
N LYS A 153 0.69 -11.29 29.58
CA LYS A 153 -0.25 -10.28 30.10
C LYS A 153 -1.56 -10.22 29.28
N ARG A 154 -1.78 -9.13 28.54
CA ARG A 154 -2.96 -8.89 27.67
C ARG A 154 -2.70 -9.23 26.20
N SER A 155 -1.57 -9.86 25.90
CA SER A 155 -1.10 -10.14 24.54
C SER A 155 -0.72 -11.61 24.35
N LEU A 156 -0.55 -12.01 23.10
CA LEU A 156 -0.10 -13.35 22.70
C LEU A 156 1.26 -13.24 21.99
N ILE A 157 2.22 -14.06 22.40
CA ILE A 157 3.52 -14.18 21.75
C ILE A 157 3.48 -15.36 20.77
N TYR A 158 3.69 -15.06 19.50
CA TYR A 158 3.78 -16.03 18.42
C TYR A 158 5.24 -16.31 18.11
N GLY A 159 5.61 -17.59 18.06
CA GLY A 159 6.92 -18.04 17.60
C GLY A 159 6.87 -18.39 16.12
N TYR A 160 7.82 -17.91 15.33
CA TYR A 160 7.99 -18.26 13.93
C TYR A 160 9.40 -18.72 13.66
N ARG A 161 9.58 -19.65 12.72
CA ARG A 161 10.85 -20.03 12.11
C ARG A 161 10.92 -19.42 10.71
N PHE A 162 12.09 -18.99 10.30
CA PHE A 162 12.35 -18.54 8.92
C PHE A 162 13.67 -19.11 8.38
N PRO A 163 13.82 -19.21 7.04
CA PRO A 163 15.06 -19.64 6.40
C PRO A 163 16.20 -18.64 6.66
N SER A 164 17.44 -19.09 6.48
CA SER A 164 18.62 -18.22 6.63
C SER A 164 18.56 -17.10 5.58
N GLN A 165 18.44 -15.86 6.04
CA GLN A 165 18.34 -14.67 5.20
C GLN A 165 18.98 -13.46 5.88
N GLU A 166 19.33 -12.45 5.10
CA GLU A 166 19.79 -11.17 5.63
C GLU A 166 18.58 -10.32 6.04
N TYR A 167 18.65 -9.67 7.20
CA TYR A 167 17.56 -8.81 7.67
C TYR A 167 18.11 -7.65 8.51
N LYS A 168 17.43 -6.50 8.45
CA LYS A 168 17.74 -5.31 9.27
C LYS A 168 16.80 -5.10 10.47
N LEU A 169 15.80 -5.97 10.61
CA LEU A 169 14.82 -5.93 11.70
C LEU A 169 15.49 -6.00 13.08
N LYS A 170 14.95 -5.24 14.03
CA LYS A 170 15.45 -5.13 15.40
C LYS A 170 14.37 -5.50 16.40
N ILE A 171 14.80 -6.02 17.56
CA ILE A 171 13.90 -6.20 18.71
C ILE A 171 13.35 -4.83 19.11
N GLY A 172 12.05 -4.76 19.36
CA GLY A 172 11.30 -3.54 19.66
C GLY A 172 10.73 -2.82 18.43
N ALA A 173 11.10 -3.22 17.21
CA ALA A 173 10.50 -2.67 16.01
C ALA A 173 9.06 -3.17 15.83
N GLN A 174 8.20 -2.30 15.29
CA GLN A 174 6.88 -2.68 14.79
C GLN A 174 7.04 -3.42 13.46
N ALA A 175 6.27 -4.47 13.28
CA ALA A 175 6.18 -5.23 12.05
C ALA A 175 4.74 -5.24 11.54
N VAL A 176 4.58 -5.36 10.24
CA VAL A 176 3.29 -5.47 9.55
C VAL A 176 3.28 -6.80 8.82
N ASP A 177 2.17 -7.53 8.90
CA ASP A 177 1.98 -8.71 8.09
C ASP A 177 1.58 -8.24 6.70
N ILE A 178 2.50 -8.39 5.75
CA ILE A 178 2.33 -7.90 4.39
C ILE A 178 1.17 -8.64 3.68
N ALA A 179 0.87 -9.90 4.06
CA ALA A 179 -0.18 -10.68 3.42
C ALA A 179 -1.59 -10.18 3.77
N VAL A 180 -1.78 -9.66 5.00
CA VAL A 180 -3.10 -9.21 5.49
C VAL A 180 -3.16 -7.68 5.65
N MET A 181 -2.03 -6.98 5.55
CA MET A 181 -1.88 -5.54 5.84
C MET A 181 -2.33 -5.14 7.25
N GLU A 182 -2.22 -6.06 8.20
CA GLU A 182 -2.50 -5.81 9.61
C GLU A 182 -1.20 -5.54 10.37
N ASN A 183 -1.28 -4.69 11.40
CA ASN A 183 -0.16 -4.43 12.30
C ASN A 183 0.19 -5.72 13.05
N ALA A 184 1.24 -6.39 12.59
CA ALA A 184 1.62 -7.71 13.04
C ALA A 184 2.64 -7.68 14.16
N SER A 185 2.39 -6.86 15.19
CA SER A 185 3.11 -6.84 16.47
C SER A 185 4.39 -6.01 16.54
N THR A 186 4.85 -5.87 17.79
CA THR A 186 6.24 -5.62 18.17
C THR A 186 7.08 -6.91 18.10
N ILE A 187 8.27 -6.84 17.50
CA ILE A 187 9.28 -7.91 17.56
C ILE A 187 9.86 -8.00 18.97
N VAL A 188 9.64 -9.09 19.69
CA VAL A 188 10.09 -9.26 21.09
C VAL A 188 11.31 -10.18 21.23
N GLY A 189 11.70 -10.89 20.17
CA GLY A 189 12.90 -11.71 20.19
C GLY A 189 13.34 -12.21 18.83
N LEU A 190 14.66 -12.30 18.66
CA LEU A 190 15.34 -12.93 17.52
C LEU A 190 16.35 -13.92 18.08
N MET A 191 16.05 -15.21 18.03
CA MET A 191 16.95 -16.26 18.51
C MET A 191 17.57 -17.01 17.34
N ARG A 192 18.90 -17.14 17.33
CA ARG A 192 19.59 -18.13 16.49
C ARG A 192 19.45 -19.49 17.16
N MET A 193 18.73 -20.44 16.55
CA MET A 193 18.80 -21.81 17.03
C MET A 193 20.14 -22.41 16.59
N LEU A 194 20.96 -22.81 17.58
CA LEU A 194 22.08 -23.69 17.32
C LEU A 194 21.53 -25.08 17.07
N ALA A 195 21.91 -25.70 15.95
CA ALA A 195 21.48 -27.04 15.60
C ALA A 195 21.84 -28.02 16.73
N SER A 196 20.85 -28.77 17.22
CA SER A 196 21.08 -29.92 18.09
C SER A 196 21.87 -30.96 17.30
N SER A 197 23.02 -31.36 17.84
CA SER A 197 24.02 -32.19 17.18
C SER A 197 23.57 -33.66 17.07
N LYS A 198 22.49 -33.95 16.33
CA LYS A 198 22.05 -35.33 16.02
C LYS A 198 21.33 -35.45 14.67
N SER A 199 21.84 -34.86 13.59
CA SER A 199 21.54 -35.33 12.23
C SER A 199 22.56 -34.79 11.23
N ASN A 200 22.93 -35.61 10.24
CA ASN A 200 23.97 -35.32 9.24
C ASN A 200 23.47 -34.44 8.08
N ALA A 201 22.45 -33.61 8.34
CA ALA A 201 21.99 -32.58 7.41
C ALA A 201 22.72 -31.28 7.74
N GLU A 202 23.12 -30.51 6.72
CA GLU A 202 23.70 -29.17 6.92
C GLU A 202 22.87 -28.38 7.94
N PRO A 203 23.51 -27.67 8.89
CA PRO A 203 22.79 -26.95 9.92
C PRO A 203 22.01 -25.82 9.26
N ALA A 204 20.73 -26.06 8.99
CA ALA A 204 19.79 -25.00 8.67
C ALA A 204 19.85 -24.02 9.85
N LYS A 205 20.43 -22.84 9.62
CA LYS A 205 20.48 -21.74 10.58
C LYS A 205 19.06 -21.19 10.74
N SER A 206 18.20 -21.95 11.40
CA SER A 206 16.83 -21.56 11.64
C SER A 206 16.84 -20.49 12.74
N LEU A 207 16.43 -19.28 12.41
CA LEU A 207 16.18 -18.25 13.39
C LEU A 207 14.71 -18.31 13.82
N CYS A 208 14.47 -18.06 15.10
CA CYS A 208 13.12 -17.92 15.65
C CYS A 208 12.80 -16.45 15.88
N LEU A 209 11.73 -15.96 15.26
CA LEU A 209 11.13 -14.66 15.54
C LEU A 209 10.05 -14.85 16.60
N ARG A 210 10.06 -14.04 17.65
CA ARG A 210 8.93 -13.89 18.56
C ARG A 210 8.26 -12.54 18.32
N ALA A 211 6.96 -12.54 18.05
CA ALA A 211 6.15 -11.35 17.79
C ALA A 211 4.95 -11.32 18.75
N CYS A 212 4.66 -10.16 19.33
CA CYS A 212 3.60 -9.98 20.33
C CYS A 212 2.33 -9.33 19.75
N LEU A 213 1.32 -10.13 19.44
CA LEU A 213 0.02 -9.64 18.96
C LEU A 213 -0.83 -9.25 20.18
N LEU A 214 -1.17 -7.97 20.29
CA LEU A 214 -2.21 -7.50 21.19
C LEU A 214 -3.57 -7.85 20.57
N ALA A 215 -4.09 -9.04 20.91
CA ALA A 215 -5.50 -9.29 20.70
C ALA A 215 -6.27 -8.40 21.69
N HIS A 216 -7.01 -7.41 21.18
CA HIS A 216 -8.08 -6.80 21.96
C HIS A 216 -9.10 -7.92 22.25
N ARG A 217 -8.93 -8.61 23.38
CA ARG A 217 -10.02 -9.39 23.96
C ARG A 217 -11.02 -8.37 24.47
N GLU A 218 -12.11 -8.20 23.73
CA GLU A 218 -13.36 -7.75 24.33
C GLU A 218 -13.61 -8.66 25.53
N THR A 219 -13.56 -8.05 26.71
CA THR A 219 -13.97 -8.69 27.95
C THR A 219 -15.48 -8.56 28.06
N ASP A 220 -16.18 -9.69 28.02
CA ASP A 220 -17.56 -9.82 28.53
C ASP A 220 -17.71 -9.31 29.98
#